data_AF-A0AAP0WNB2-F1
#
_entry.id   AF-A0AAP0WNB2-F1
#
_cell.length_a   1.000
_cell.length_b   1.000
_cell.length_c   1.000
_cell.angle_alpha   90.00
_cell.angle_beta   90.00
_cell.angle_gamma   90.00
#
_symmetry.space_group_name_H-M   'P 1'
#
loop_
_entity.id
_entity.type
_entity.pdbx_description
1 polymer ?
#
loop_
_entity_poly.entity_id
_entity_poly.type
_entity_poly.pdbx_seq_one_letter_code
_entity_poly.pdbx_strand_id
1 'polypeptide(L)'
;MASKLLQIAPHEAENQFELSLRQSFELIEPKLRPPFRLTIPTPQEYSQLSMAILYGVLCEPHFAKTHIKHLHAIVTDGYSFFVSLVIKVVNELYSKLVESVKNQLIWVTKEMIDVSAVGIDGLLVSLLRQIVGGDFSEGNLWLCFELVSLFWAKWDWFLDEEPMLLASALFTYLRVLADHCRLSSNVKLEALKRIGD
;
A
#
# COMPACT_ATOMS: atom_id res chain seq x y z
N MET A 1 -14.47 15.85 11.61
CA MET A 1 -14.56 15.82 10.13
C MET A 1 -14.76 14.39 9.67
N ALA A 2 -15.38 14.14 8.52
CA ALA A 2 -15.49 12.79 7.96
C ALA A 2 -14.11 12.24 7.55
N SER A 3 -13.89 10.92 7.63
CA SER A 3 -12.63 10.31 7.19
C SER A 3 -12.46 10.50 5.68
N LYS A 4 -11.29 11.01 5.27
CA LYS A 4 -10.85 11.05 3.87
C LYS A 4 -10.16 9.75 3.45
N LEU A 5 -9.80 8.91 4.42
CA LEU A 5 -8.98 7.71 4.24
C LEU A 5 -9.86 6.46 4.01
N LEU A 6 -10.97 6.35 4.77
CA LEU A 6 -11.83 5.17 4.80
C LEU A 6 -13.24 5.46 4.25
N GLN A 7 -13.80 4.45 3.58
CA GLN A 7 -15.25 4.35 3.37
C GLN A 7 -15.89 3.76 4.64
N ILE A 8 -16.45 4.63 5.49
CA ILE A 8 -17.04 4.23 6.79
C ILE A 8 -18.57 4.19 6.67
N ALA A 9 -19.19 3.10 7.11
CA ALA A 9 -20.65 3.03 7.23
C ALA A 9 -21.14 3.86 8.42
N PRO A 10 -22.35 4.45 8.39
CA PRO A 10 -22.80 5.42 9.41
C PRO A 10 -22.91 4.87 10.85
N HIS A 11 -22.90 3.54 11.03
CA HIS A 11 -22.99 2.85 12.33
C HIS A 11 -21.68 2.15 12.73
N GLU A 12 -20.63 2.29 11.93
CA GLU A 12 -19.35 1.65 12.15
C GLU A 12 -18.47 2.47 13.09
N ALA A 13 -17.83 1.80 14.06
CA ALA A 13 -16.95 2.46 15.02
C ALA A 13 -15.69 3.02 14.33
N GLU A 14 -15.23 4.20 14.77
CA GLU A 14 -14.01 4.80 14.24
C GLU A 14 -12.78 3.91 14.55
N ASN A 15 -11.96 3.69 13.52
CA ASN A 15 -10.70 2.97 13.68
C ASN A 15 -9.69 3.85 14.42
N GLN A 16 -9.17 3.37 15.56
CA GLN A 16 -8.27 4.13 16.43
C GLN A 16 -6.95 4.51 15.75
N PHE A 17 -6.45 3.67 14.84
CA PHE A 17 -5.22 3.96 14.10
C PHE A 17 -5.43 5.05 13.05
N GLU A 18 -6.52 4.97 12.26
CA GLU A 18 -6.89 6.03 11.33
C GLU A 18 -7.09 7.36 12.05
N LEU A 19 -7.78 7.35 13.20
CA LEU A 19 -8.01 8.53 14.01
C LEU A 19 -6.69 9.15 14.49
N SER A 20 -5.73 8.33 14.92
CA SER A 20 -4.40 8.79 15.34
C SER A 20 -3.62 9.45 14.19
N LEU A 21 -3.69 8.88 12.97
CA LEU A 21 -3.08 9.47 11.77
C LEU A 21 -3.71 10.82 11.44
N ARG A 22 -5.05 10.88 11.44
CA ARG A 22 -5.81 12.11 11.15
C ARG A 22 -5.50 13.22 12.15
N GLN A 23 -5.51 12.91 13.45
CA GLN A 23 -5.20 13.88 14.50
C GLN A 23 -3.76 14.38 14.41
N SER A 24 -2.81 13.50 14.10
CA SER A 24 -1.42 13.90 13.90
C SER A 24 -1.27 14.87 12.72
N PHE A 25 -2.01 14.62 11.62
CA PHE A 25 -2.08 15.53 10.49
C PHE A 25 -2.69 16.87 10.86
N GLU A 26 -3.88 16.90 11.48
CA GLU A 26 -4.56 18.13 11.86
C GLU A 26 -3.73 19.01 12.81
N LEU A 27 -2.99 18.40 13.74
CA LEU A 27 -2.15 19.11 14.70
C LEU A 27 -0.90 19.74 14.05
N ILE A 28 -0.40 19.15 12.96
CA ILE A 28 0.90 19.48 12.36
C ILE A 28 0.77 20.01 10.93
N GLU A 29 -0.43 20.07 10.36
CA GLU A 29 -0.71 20.51 8.98
C GLU A 29 0.02 21.83 8.61
N PRO A 30 0.04 22.88 9.47
CA PRO A 30 0.76 24.12 9.14
C PRO A 30 2.27 23.91 8.95
N LYS A 31 2.87 22.92 9.63
CA LYS A 31 4.29 22.56 9.52
C LYS A 31 4.56 21.61 8.35
N LEU A 32 3.53 21.07 7.70
CA LEU A 32 3.63 20.29 6.46
C LEU A 32 3.57 21.17 5.20
N ARG A 33 3.53 22.49 5.37
CA ARG A 33 3.67 23.46 4.27
C ARG A 33 5.05 24.13 4.34
N PRO A 34 5.68 24.46 3.19
CA PRO A 34 6.92 25.23 3.19
C PRO A 34 6.74 26.58 3.92
N PRO A 35 7.78 27.08 4.62
CA PRO A 35 9.14 26.53 4.74
C PRO A 35 9.26 25.40 5.77
N PHE A 36 9.98 24.33 5.40
CA PHE A 36 10.25 23.20 6.31
C PHE A 36 11.38 23.53 7.27
N ARG A 37 11.27 23.04 8.51
CA ARG A 37 12.35 23.14 9.48
C ARG A 37 13.45 22.14 9.13
N LEU A 38 14.69 22.63 9.05
CA LEU A 38 15.87 21.79 8.78
C LEU A 38 16.50 21.19 10.05
N THR A 39 15.84 21.37 11.20
CA THR A 39 16.30 20.81 12.48
C THR A 39 16.00 19.32 12.55
N ILE A 40 16.97 18.52 12.97
CA ILE A 40 16.78 17.09 13.23
C ILE A 40 15.67 16.95 14.30
N PRO A 41 14.56 16.26 14.00
CA PRO A 41 13.48 16.09 14.95
C PRO A 41 13.89 15.18 16.11
N THR A 42 13.34 15.41 17.28
CA THR A 42 13.37 14.42 18.37
C THR A 42 12.62 13.15 17.96
N PRO A 43 12.86 11.98 18.59
CA PRO A 43 12.15 10.74 18.25
C PRO A 43 10.62 10.86 18.28
N GLN A 44 10.09 11.62 19.25
CA GLN A 44 8.66 11.88 19.38
C GLN A 44 8.15 12.76 18.23
N GLU A 45 8.87 13.84 17.90
CA GLU A 45 8.53 14.70 16.76
C GLU A 45 8.62 13.96 15.43
N TYR A 46 9.64 13.12 15.26
CA TYR A 46 9.80 12.28 14.07
C TYR A 46 8.62 11.35 13.88
N SER A 47 8.16 10.71 14.96
CA SER A 47 7.01 9.82 14.93
C SER A 47 5.73 10.57 14.53
N GLN A 48 5.47 11.72 15.15
CA GLN A 48 4.31 12.54 14.85
C GLN A 48 4.34 13.10 13.42
N LEU A 49 5.50 13.59 12.97
CA LEU A 49 5.70 14.06 11.60
C LEU A 49 5.48 12.93 10.60
N SER A 50 6.01 11.73 10.85
CA SER A 50 5.86 10.58 9.96
C SER A 50 4.39 10.15 9.82
N MET A 51 3.63 10.14 10.92
CA MET A 51 2.18 9.87 10.89
C MET A 51 1.41 10.94 10.10
N ALA A 52 1.74 12.21 10.33
CA ALA A 52 1.12 13.33 9.64
C ALA A 52 1.44 13.29 8.13
N ILE A 53 2.71 13.10 7.76
CA ILE A 53 3.16 12.94 6.38
C ILE A 53 2.44 11.77 5.72
N LEU A 54 2.33 10.61 6.37
CA LEU A 54 1.63 9.46 5.80
C LEU A 54 0.18 9.80 5.46
N TYR A 55 -0.55 10.38 6.42
CA TYR A 55 -1.93 10.80 6.18
C TYR A 55 -2.03 11.83 5.04
N GLY A 56 -1.12 12.81 5.02
CA GLY A 56 -1.05 13.84 3.99
C GLY A 56 -0.77 13.27 2.60
N VAL A 57 0.16 12.32 2.48
CA VAL A 57 0.45 11.68 1.19
C VAL A 57 -0.75 10.87 0.69
N LEU A 58 -1.41 10.13 1.58
CA LEU A 58 -2.57 9.31 1.22
C LEU A 58 -3.79 10.14 0.86
N CYS A 59 -4.05 11.25 1.57
CA CYS A 59 -5.27 12.04 1.45
C CYS A 59 -5.12 13.30 0.57
N GLU A 60 -3.91 13.79 0.33
CA GLU A 60 -3.64 14.99 -0.48
C GLU A 60 -2.69 14.69 -1.66
N PRO A 61 -3.16 14.00 -2.73
CA PRO A 61 -2.35 13.66 -3.90
C PRO A 61 -1.54 14.82 -4.50
N HIS A 62 -2.12 16.03 -4.49
CA HIS A 62 -1.49 17.24 -5.04
C HIS A 62 -0.25 17.69 -4.26
N PHE A 63 -0.16 17.31 -2.98
CA PHE A 63 0.96 17.62 -2.09
C PHE A 63 1.86 16.42 -1.80
N ALA A 64 1.53 15.22 -2.29
CA ALA A 64 2.25 13.97 -2.03
C ALA A 64 3.77 14.10 -2.24
N LYS A 65 4.22 14.66 -3.37
CA LYS A 65 5.65 14.89 -3.66
C LYS A 65 6.32 15.82 -2.65
N THR A 66 5.60 16.82 -2.16
CA THR A 66 6.10 17.77 -1.16
C THR A 66 6.23 17.09 0.20
N HIS A 67 5.25 16.28 0.58
CA HIS A 67 5.25 15.49 1.81
C HIS A 67 6.39 14.46 1.82
N ILE A 68 6.61 13.75 0.70
CA ILE A 68 7.74 12.81 0.55
C ILE A 68 9.10 13.51 0.60
N LYS A 69 9.25 14.68 -0.04
CA LYS A 69 10.47 15.49 0.10
C LYS A 69 10.72 15.89 1.55
N HIS A 70 9.68 16.22 2.31
CA HIS A 70 9.81 16.52 3.72
C HIS A 70 10.26 15.28 4.50
N LEU A 71 9.70 14.10 4.21
CA LEU A 71 10.15 12.84 4.81
C LEU A 71 11.64 12.58 4.57
N HIS A 72 12.11 12.72 3.33
CA HIS A 72 13.52 12.56 2.99
C HIS A 72 14.44 13.52 3.76
N ALA A 73 13.96 14.73 4.07
CA ALA A 73 14.75 15.72 4.81
C ALA A 73 14.88 15.40 6.30
N ILE A 74 13.96 14.62 6.87
CA ILE A 74 13.91 14.35 8.32
C ILE A 74 14.25 12.90 8.69
N VAL A 75 14.40 12.00 7.71
CA VAL A 75 14.62 10.57 7.94
C VAL A 75 15.94 10.32 8.67
N THR A 76 15.90 9.43 9.66
CA THR A 76 17.09 9.04 10.44
C THR A 76 17.22 7.53 10.63
N ASP A 77 16.20 6.74 10.27
CA ASP A 77 16.07 5.31 10.53
C ASP A 77 15.94 4.48 9.24
N GLY A 78 16.39 5.02 8.10
CA GLY A 78 16.24 4.36 6.80
C GLY A 78 14.77 4.14 6.40
N TYR A 79 13.88 5.03 6.83
CA TYR A 79 12.42 4.99 6.62
C TYR A 79 11.71 3.85 7.36
N SER A 80 12.38 3.11 8.23
CA SER A 80 11.83 1.91 8.89
C SER A 80 10.51 2.19 9.61
N PHE A 81 10.43 3.26 10.41
CA PHE A 81 9.19 3.62 11.09
C PHE A 81 8.09 3.98 10.10
N PHE A 82 8.40 4.76 9.07
CA PHE A 82 7.42 5.17 8.06
C PHE A 82 6.86 3.95 7.31
N VAL A 83 7.73 3.03 6.86
CA VAL A 83 7.32 1.77 6.22
C VAL A 83 6.44 0.94 7.17
N SER A 84 6.76 0.88 8.46
CA SER A 84 5.94 0.16 9.44
C SER A 84 4.51 0.73 9.55
N LEU A 85 4.36 2.06 9.43
CA LEU A 85 3.05 2.71 9.40
C LEU A 85 2.28 2.38 8.12
N VAL A 86 2.97 2.36 6.97
CA VAL A 86 2.35 1.97 5.69
C VAL A 86 1.88 0.52 5.76
N ILE A 87 2.72 -0.40 6.25
CA ILE A 87 2.35 -1.81 6.49
C ILE A 87 1.10 -1.92 7.35
N LYS A 88 1.01 -1.12 8.41
CA LYS A 88 -0.16 -1.10 9.30
C LYS A 88 -1.41 -0.61 8.57
N VAL A 89 -1.30 0.40 7.71
CA VAL A 89 -2.41 0.82 6.83
C VAL A 89 -2.84 -0.33 5.91
N VAL A 90 -1.91 -1.04 5.28
CA VAL A 90 -2.24 -2.19 4.42
C VAL A 90 -2.96 -3.29 5.20
N ASN A 91 -2.40 -3.72 6.33
CA ASN A 91 -2.94 -4.87 7.06
C ASN A 91 -4.27 -4.56 7.76
N GLU A 92 -4.45 -3.35 8.31
CA GLU A 92 -5.63 -3.02 9.12
C GLU A 92 -6.75 -2.33 8.33
N LEU A 93 -6.41 -1.60 7.26
CA LEU A 93 -7.33 -0.65 6.63
C LEU A 93 -7.63 -0.93 5.15
N TYR A 94 -6.84 -1.76 4.45
CA TYR A 94 -6.87 -1.87 2.98
C TYR A 94 -8.26 -2.12 2.38
N SER A 95 -9.03 -3.02 2.97
CA SER A 95 -10.38 -3.38 2.47
C SER A 95 -11.36 -2.20 2.48
N LYS A 96 -11.12 -1.19 3.32
CA LYS A 96 -11.98 -0.02 3.51
C LYS A 96 -11.40 1.26 2.92
N LEU A 97 -10.18 1.21 2.36
CA LEU A 97 -9.57 2.38 1.73
C LEU A 97 -10.39 2.85 0.53
N VAL A 98 -10.57 4.16 0.42
CA VAL A 98 -11.08 4.76 -0.82
C VAL A 98 -10.10 4.52 -1.97
N GLU A 99 -10.61 4.48 -3.20
CA GLU A 99 -9.82 4.17 -4.39
C GLU A 99 -8.64 5.14 -4.61
N SER A 100 -8.85 6.44 -4.41
CA SER A 100 -7.77 7.44 -4.50
C SER A 100 -6.63 7.18 -3.52
N VAL A 101 -6.93 6.66 -2.33
CA VAL A 101 -5.95 6.32 -1.29
C VAL A 101 -5.23 5.03 -1.65
N LYS A 102 -5.90 4.03 -2.26
CA LYS A 102 -5.22 2.83 -2.79
C LYS A 102 -4.20 3.20 -3.87
N ASN A 103 -4.54 4.12 -4.76
CA ASN A 103 -3.61 4.65 -5.76
C ASN A 103 -2.39 5.32 -5.10
N GLN A 104 -2.60 6.17 -4.09
CA GLN A 104 -1.50 6.80 -3.35
C GLN A 104 -0.66 5.80 -2.56
N LEU A 105 -1.26 4.75 -2.01
CA LEU A 105 -0.56 3.69 -1.31
C LEU A 105 0.44 2.97 -2.23
N ILE A 106 0.03 2.64 -3.45
CA ILE A 106 0.92 2.05 -4.46
C ILE A 106 2.01 3.05 -4.86
N TRP A 107 1.66 4.34 -5.03
CA TRP A 107 2.64 5.38 -5.35
C TRP A 107 3.71 5.52 -4.25
N VAL A 108 3.32 5.59 -2.98
CA VAL A 108 4.26 5.63 -1.84
C VAL A 108 5.15 4.40 -1.80
N THR A 109 4.59 3.22 -2.07
CA THR A 109 5.36 1.97 -2.11
C THR A 109 6.48 2.07 -3.15
N LYS A 110 6.20 2.62 -4.35
CA LYS A 110 7.21 2.85 -5.40
C LYS A 110 8.31 3.80 -4.92
N GLU A 111 7.96 4.92 -4.28
CA GLU A 111 8.94 5.86 -3.71
C GLU A 111 9.81 5.19 -2.63
N MET A 112 9.26 4.30 -1.80
CA MET A 112 10.01 3.58 -0.77
C MET A 112 10.95 2.51 -1.34
N ILE A 113 10.60 1.90 -2.49
CA ILE A 113 11.52 1.01 -3.22
C ILE A 113 12.69 1.81 -3.80
N ASP A 114 12.44 2.98 -4.36
CA ASP A 114 13.47 3.81 -5.00
C ASP A 114 14.57 4.27 -4.03
N VAL A 115 14.24 4.38 -2.74
CA VAL A 115 15.20 4.71 -1.67
C VAL A 115 15.69 3.48 -0.90
N SER A 116 15.35 2.27 -1.35
CA SER A 116 15.66 1.00 -0.68
C SER A 116 15.33 1.04 0.82
N ALA A 117 14.12 1.49 1.13
CA ALA A 117 13.65 1.66 2.51
C ALA A 117 13.74 0.35 3.32
N VAL A 118 14.12 0.46 4.58
CA VAL A 118 14.21 -0.71 5.48
C VAL A 118 12.81 -1.29 5.73
N GLY A 119 12.65 -2.59 5.48
CA GLY A 119 11.38 -3.32 5.65
C GLY A 119 10.45 -3.27 4.44
N ILE A 120 10.94 -2.86 3.27
CA ILE A 120 10.15 -2.78 2.03
C ILE A 120 9.64 -4.16 1.56
N ASP A 121 10.40 -5.22 1.83
CA ASP A 121 10.01 -6.61 1.65
C ASP A 121 8.70 -6.92 2.40
N GLY A 122 8.63 -6.56 3.68
CA GLY A 122 7.45 -6.73 4.52
C GLY A 122 6.23 -5.96 4.00
N LEU A 123 6.44 -4.78 3.43
CA LEU A 123 5.37 -4.01 2.79
C LEU A 123 4.86 -4.69 1.53
N LEU A 124 5.76 -5.16 0.66
CA LEU A 124 5.37 -5.83 -0.58
C LEU A 124 4.68 -7.17 -0.32
N VAL A 125 5.14 -7.96 0.65
CA VAL A 125 4.43 -9.16 1.10
C VAL A 125 3.05 -8.79 1.64
N SER A 126 2.93 -7.71 2.42
CA SER A 126 1.64 -7.26 2.97
C SER A 126 0.64 -6.87 1.87
N LEU A 127 1.13 -6.22 0.80
CA LEU A 127 0.33 -5.88 -0.38
C LEU A 127 -0.05 -7.13 -1.20
N LEU A 128 0.88 -8.05 -1.43
CA LEU A 128 0.61 -9.33 -2.11
C LEU A 128 -0.47 -10.12 -1.38
N ARG A 129 -0.50 -10.10 -0.03
CA ARG A 129 -1.56 -10.75 0.76
C ARG A 129 -2.95 -10.13 0.59
N GLN A 130 -3.05 -8.89 0.09
CA GLN A 130 -4.33 -8.28 -0.22
C GLN A 130 -4.93 -8.81 -1.54
N ILE A 131 -4.15 -9.53 -2.35
CA ILE A 131 -4.66 -10.21 -3.54
C ILE A 131 -5.42 -11.46 -3.11
N VAL A 132 -6.72 -11.49 -3.39
CA VAL A 132 -7.59 -12.62 -3.06
C VAL A 132 -7.68 -13.57 -4.26
N GLY A 133 -7.26 -14.82 -4.08
CA GLY A 133 -7.42 -15.86 -5.09
C GLY A 133 -8.90 -16.16 -5.35
N GLY A 134 -9.29 -16.29 -6.61
CA GLY A 134 -10.68 -16.54 -7.02
C GLY A 134 -11.57 -15.28 -7.06
N ASP A 135 -11.07 -14.12 -6.64
CA ASP A 135 -11.76 -12.84 -6.78
C ASP A 135 -11.33 -12.15 -8.09
N PHE A 136 -12.28 -11.93 -8.99
CA PHE A 136 -12.06 -11.27 -10.29
C PHE A 136 -12.71 -9.89 -10.36
N SER A 137 -12.99 -9.29 -9.20
CA SER A 137 -13.41 -7.90 -9.13
C SER A 137 -12.34 -6.97 -9.70
N GLU A 138 -12.78 -5.84 -10.26
CA GLU A 138 -11.87 -4.84 -10.85
C GLU A 138 -10.80 -4.38 -9.87
N GLY A 139 -11.14 -4.21 -8.59
CA GLY A 139 -10.19 -3.79 -7.55
C GLY A 139 -9.10 -4.83 -7.27
N ASN A 140 -9.44 -6.12 -7.24
CA ASN A 140 -8.45 -7.19 -7.02
C ASN A 140 -7.52 -7.34 -8.23
N LEU A 141 -8.08 -7.29 -9.45
CA LEU A 141 -7.32 -7.33 -10.70
C LEU A 141 -6.43 -6.09 -10.88
N TRP A 142 -6.91 -4.92 -10.50
CA TRP A 142 -6.12 -3.68 -10.50
C TRP A 142 -4.90 -3.80 -9.58
N LEU A 143 -5.07 -4.29 -8.35
CA LEU A 143 -3.95 -4.50 -7.44
C LEU A 143 -2.95 -5.52 -8.01
N CYS A 144 -3.45 -6.63 -8.58
CA CYS A 144 -2.61 -7.61 -9.26
C CYS A 144 -1.74 -6.96 -10.35
N PHE A 145 -2.35 -6.11 -11.17
CA PHE A 145 -1.68 -5.42 -12.26
C PHE A 145 -0.63 -4.41 -11.77
N GLU A 146 -0.97 -3.61 -10.75
CA GLU A 146 -0.02 -2.64 -10.19
C GLU A 146 1.20 -3.32 -9.58
N LEU A 147 1.02 -4.40 -8.81
CA LEU A 147 2.13 -5.10 -8.18
C LEU A 147 3.00 -5.84 -9.20
N VAL A 148 2.42 -6.48 -10.24
CA VAL A 148 3.23 -7.18 -11.24
C VAL A 148 4.04 -6.19 -12.07
N SER A 149 3.44 -5.04 -12.40
CA SER A 149 4.12 -3.96 -13.09
C SER A 149 5.26 -3.38 -12.27
N LEU A 150 5.09 -3.28 -10.95
CA LEU A 150 6.11 -2.84 -10.01
C LEU A 150 7.29 -3.84 -9.95
N PHE A 151 7.01 -5.14 -9.80
CA PHE A 151 8.06 -6.17 -9.83
C PHE A 151 8.81 -6.19 -11.16
N TRP A 152 8.08 -6.05 -12.27
CA TRP A 152 8.67 -6.02 -13.61
C TRP A 152 9.58 -4.81 -13.81
N ALA A 153 9.17 -3.63 -13.36
CA ALA A 153 9.94 -2.40 -13.54
C ALA A 153 11.27 -2.37 -12.78
N LYS A 154 11.39 -3.17 -11.70
CA LYS A 154 12.58 -3.23 -10.82
C LYS A 154 13.11 -4.66 -10.71
N TRP A 155 12.92 -5.46 -11.75
CA TRP A 155 13.18 -6.90 -11.74
C TRP A 155 14.60 -7.24 -11.26
N ASP A 156 15.61 -6.57 -11.82
CA ASP A 156 17.02 -6.83 -11.49
C ASP A 156 17.31 -6.54 -10.01
N TRP A 157 16.79 -5.42 -9.48
CA TRP A 157 16.95 -5.08 -8.06
C TRP A 157 16.32 -6.13 -7.14
N PHE A 158 15.11 -6.59 -7.46
CA PHE A 158 14.46 -7.65 -6.69
C PHE A 158 15.20 -8.99 -6.79
N LEU A 159 15.80 -9.29 -7.94
CA LEU A 159 16.55 -10.52 -8.14
C LEU A 159 17.81 -10.56 -7.28
N ASP A 160 18.51 -9.43 -7.19
CA ASP A 160 19.77 -9.31 -6.47
C ASP A 160 19.56 -9.16 -4.95
N GLU A 161 18.65 -8.26 -4.54
CA GLU A 161 18.49 -7.88 -3.13
C GLU A 161 17.41 -8.68 -2.40
N GLU A 162 16.32 -9.07 -3.10
CA GLU A 162 15.11 -9.62 -2.47
C GLU A 162 14.55 -10.89 -3.16
N PRO A 163 15.36 -11.95 -3.39
CA PRO A 163 14.93 -13.12 -4.16
C PRO A 163 13.79 -13.91 -3.51
N MET A 164 13.68 -13.89 -2.18
CA MET A 164 12.58 -14.55 -1.47
C MET A 164 11.23 -13.85 -1.68
N LEU A 165 11.26 -12.53 -1.88
CA LEU A 165 10.07 -11.77 -2.22
C LEU A 165 9.56 -12.14 -3.61
N LEU A 166 10.45 -12.34 -4.59
CA LEU A 166 10.08 -12.83 -5.92
C LEU A 166 9.42 -14.20 -5.86
N ALA A 167 9.91 -15.12 -5.02
CA ALA A 167 9.27 -16.41 -4.81
C ALA A 167 7.84 -16.27 -4.25
N SER A 168 7.64 -15.33 -3.31
CA SER A 168 6.33 -15.02 -2.75
C SER A 168 5.39 -14.42 -3.80
N ALA A 169 5.88 -13.48 -4.62
CA ALA A 169 5.12 -12.91 -5.72
C ALA A 169 4.71 -14.00 -6.73
N LEU A 170 5.67 -14.84 -7.15
CA LEU A 170 5.44 -15.94 -8.07
C LEU A 170 4.35 -16.88 -7.55
N PHE A 171 4.41 -17.28 -6.28
CA PHE A 171 3.39 -18.11 -5.66
C PHE A 171 2.00 -17.47 -5.73
N THR A 172 1.89 -16.19 -5.38
CA THR A 172 0.63 -15.43 -5.45
C THR A 172 0.07 -15.40 -6.87
N TYR A 173 0.88 -15.07 -7.87
CA TYR A 173 0.42 -15.00 -9.27
C TYR A 173 0.07 -16.37 -9.85
N LEU A 174 0.83 -17.43 -9.55
CA LEU A 174 0.48 -18.79 -9.96
C LEU A 174 -0.86 -19.23 -9.37
N ARG A 175 -1.14 -18.89 -8.12
CA ARG A 175 -2.42 -19.19 -7.45
C ARG A 175 -3.59 -18.48 -8.12
N VAL A 176 -3.44 -17.17 -8.41
CA VAL A 176 -4.45 -16.36 -9.10
C VAL A 176 -4.72 -16.89 -10.51
N LEU A 177 -3.68 -17.19 -11.26
CA LEU A 177 -3.80 -17.77 -12.62
C LEU A 177 -4.51 -19.12 -12.59
N ALA A 178 -4.18 -19.99 -11.62
CA ALA A 178 -4.85 -21.28 -11.48
C ALA A 178 -6.36 -21.15 -11.23
N ASP A 179 -6.79 -20.17 -10.42
CA ASP A 179 -8.21 -19.88 -10.21
C ASP A 179 -8.88 -19.33 -11.47
N HIS A 180 -8.20 -18.44 -12.20
CA HIS A 180 -8.71 -17.89 -13.47
C HIS A 180 -8.90 -18.99 -14.52
N CYS A 181 -7.91 -19.86 -14.67
CA CYS A 181 -7.98 -20.99 -15.61
C CYS A 181 -9.13 -21.93 -15.26
N ARG A 182 -9.34 -22.25 -13.97
CA ARG A 182 -10.46 -23.08 -13.52
C ARG A 182 -11.81 -22.49 -13.91
N LEU A 183 -12.01 -21.19 -13.74
CA LEU A 183 -13.25 -20.52 -14.12
C LEU A 183 -13.44 -20.39 -15.64
N SER A 184 -12.37 -20.08 -16.37
CA SER A 184 -12.38 -19.99 -17.84
C SER A 184 -12.63 -21.34 -18.52
N SER A 185 -12.19 -22.44 -17.90
CA SER A 185 -12.21 -23.78 -18.51
C SER A 185 -13.60 -24.44 -18.61
N ASN A 186 -14.71 -23.81 -18.19
CA ASN A 186 -15.95 -24.57 -17.99
C ASN A 186 -17.22 -24.00 -18.66
N VAL A 187 -17.15 -23.68 -19.95
CA VAL A 187 -18.35 -23.73 -20.83
C VAL A 187 -18.29 -24.94 -21.77
N LYS A 188 -17.12 -25.21 -22.36
CA LYS A 188 -16.91 -26.38 -23.23
C LYS A 188 -16.76 -27.69 -22.45
N LEU A 189 -16.17 -27.65 -21.26
CA LEU A 189 -16.00 -28.83 -20.40
C LEU A 189 -17.32 -29.21 -19.67
N GLU A 190 -18.14 -28.23 -19.28
CA GLU A 190 -19.54 -28.43 -18.86
C GLU A 190 -20.38 -29.06 -19.99
N ALA A 191 -20.21 -28.59 -21.24
CA ALA A 191 -20.91 -29.16 -22.39
C ALA A 191 -20.48 -30.62 -22.66
N LEU A 192 -19.22 -30.97 -22.45
CA LEU A 192 -18.73 -32.35 -22.56
C LEU A 192 -19.25 -33.27 -21.45
N LYS A 193 -19.43 -32.76 -20.21
CA LYS A 193 -20.09 -33.51 -19.13
C LYS A 193 -21.55 -33.85 -19.45
N ARG A 194 -22.28 -32.95 -20.13
CA ARG A 194 -23.68 -33.18 -20.53
C ARG A 194 -23.87 -34.13 -21.71
N ILE A 195 -22.81 -34.44 -22.47
CA ILE A 195 -22.88 -35.38 -23.60
C ILE A 195 -22.59 -36.83 -23.13
N GLY A 196 -22.10 -36.99 -21.89
CA GLY A 196 -21.77 -38.28 -21.28
C GLY A 196 -22.85 -38.90 -20.40
N ASP A 197 -24.00 -38.23 -20.21
CA ASP A 197 -25.23 -38.74 -19.58
C ASP A 197 -26.30 -39.03 -20.66
#